data_AF-A0A291QYX0-F1
#
_entry.id   AF-A0A291QYX0-F1
#
_cell.length_a   1.000
_cell.length_b   1.000
_cell.length_c   1.000
_cell.angle_alpha   90.00
_cell.angle_beta   90.00
_cell.angle_gamma   90.00
#
_symmetry.space_group_name_H-M   'P 1'
#
loop_
_entity.id
_entity.type
_entity.pdbx_description
1 polymer ?
#
loop_
_entity_poly.entity_id
_entity_poly.type
_entity_poly.pdbx_seq_one_letter_code
_entity_poly.pdbx_strand_id
1 'polypeptide(L)'
;MTWKFAARILPNPYFGEYCQKAVSLKLAYLNFPFMIKKITWPTRYTIACVLVGIMVILILVNVFEKLSNSKLDRSIQSIYADRLLPATYLHQISHNLYEQEILATTSSNTEKLQQHRDRIQAIIRDYETTYLTAEEQRYWLQFKSQLNDFYRADAQGKQQELTALQSTLQDLSRLQIGEGQNLKTHSTSLIGSNNLSIQLELALAIILGIVVIILLLKPNKHILNFTAPTVLN
;
A
#
# COMPACT_ATOMS: atom_id res chain seq x y z
N MET A 1 -12.33 10.65 58.43
CA MET A 1 -12.71 12.09 58.34
C MET A 1 -14.10 12.14 57.73
N THR A 2 -15.07 12.55 58.53
CA THR A 2 -16.48 12.16 58.42
C THR A 2 -17.28 13.07 57.48
N TRP A 3 -18.26 12.50 56.77
CA TRP A 3 -19.24 13.15 55.89
C TRP A 3 -20.02 14.33 56.50
N LYS A 4 -19.82 14.61 57.81
CA LYS A 4 -20.44 15.72 58.55
C LYS A 4 -19.96 17.10 58.11
N PHE A 5 -18.84 17.22 57.37
CA PHE A 5 -18.32 18.53 56.95
C PHE A 5 -19.03 19.11 55.71
N ALA A 6 -19.55 18.26 54.82
CA ALA A 6 -20.19 18.70 53.58
C ALA A 6 -21.62 19.23 53.76
N ALA A 7 -22.28 18.91 54.88
CA ALA A 7 -23.68 19.25 55.12
C ALA A 7 -23.92 20.68 55.68
N ARG A 8 -22.88 21.50 55.83
CA ARG A 8 -22.96 22.82 56.48
C ARG A 8 -23.03 24.01 55.51
N ILE A 9 -22.89 23.80 54.19
CA ILE A 9 -22.70 24.91 53.24
C ILE A 9 -23.94 25.31 52.41
N LEU A 10 -25.05 24.54 52.40
CA LEU A 10 -26.24 24.92 51.63
C LEU A 10 -27.55 24.52 52.32
N PRO A 11 -28.39 25.45 52.81
CA PRO A 11 -29.75 25.16 53.25
C PRO A 11 -30.66 25.28 52.02
N ASN A 12 -30.79 24.20 51.25
CA ASN A 12 -31.76 24.15 50.16
C ASN A 12 -32.73 22.97 50.40
N PRO A 13 -34.04 23.22 50.62
CA PRO A 13 -35.03 22.19 50.96
C PRO A 13 -35.34 21.20 49.82
N TYR A 14 -34.73 21.33 48.64
CA TYR A 14 -34.97 20.46 47.48
C TYR A 14 -33.88 19.40 47.24
N PHE A 15 -32.85 19.29 48.09
CA PHE A 15 -31.75 18.32 47.91
C PHE A 15 -32.11 16.87 48.33
N GLY A 16 -33.16 16.70 49.15
CA GLY A 16 -33.55 15.39 49.70
C GLY A 16 -34.13 14.41 48.67
N GLU A 17 -34.93 14.89 47.72
CA GLU A 17 -35.66 14.03 46.77
C GLU A 17 -34.76 13.43 45.68
N TYR A 18 -33.73 14.17 45.24
CA TYR A 18 -32.79 13.70 44.21
C TYR A 18 -31.76 12.72 44.77
N CYS A 19 -31.32 12.88 46.03
CA CYS A 19 -30.44 11.91 46.68
C CYS A 19 -31.14 10.57 46.94
N GLN A 20 -32.44 10.57 47.24
CA GLN A 20 -33.19 9.33 47.48
C GLN A 20 -33.43 8.53 46.19
N LYS A 21 -33.68 9.20 45.06
CA LYS A 21 -33.73 8.56 43.73
C LYS A 21 -32.36 8.07 43.24
N ALA A 22 -31.26 8.76 43.55
CA ALA A 22 -29.91 8.30 43.18
C ALA A 22 -29.45 7.06 43.98
N VAL A 23 -29.89 6.91 45.24
CA VAL A 23 -29.61 5.73 46.07
C VAL A 23 -30.48 4.53 45.65
N SER A 24 -31.75 4.74 45.30
CA SER A 24 -32.61 3.65 44.81
C SER A 24 -32.26 3.18 43.40
N LEU A 25 -31.75 4.07 42.52
CA LEU A 25 -31.27 3.68 41.19
C LEU A 25 -29.93 2.92 41.26
N LYS A 26 -29.06 3.23 42.24
CA LYS A 26 -27.84 2.44 42.51
C LYS A 26 -28.13 1.04 43.03
N LEU A 27 -29.26 0.82 43.71
CA LEU A 27 -29.66 -0.50 44.22
C LEU A 27 -30.32 -1.38 43.14
N ALA A 28 -30.90 -0.79 42.09
CA ALA A 28 -31.44 -1.56 40.95
C ALA A 28 -30.34 -2.08 40.00
N TYR A 29 -29.24 -1.34 39.84
CA TYR A 29 -28.08 -1.79 39.05
C TYR A 29 -27.21 -2.82 39.76
N LEU A 30 -27.36 -2.99 41.07
CA LEU A 30 -26.58 -3.94 41.88
C LEU A 30 -27.24 -5.31 42.04
N ASN A 31 -28.41 -5.53 41.43
CA ASN A 31 -29.13 -6.79 41.48
C ASN A 31 -29.44 -7.38 40.10
N PHE A 32 -28.57 -7.12 39.11
CA PHE A 32 -28.47 -8.00 37.96
C PHE A 32 -27.65 -9.22 38.38
N PRO A 33 -28.21 -10.44 38.41
CA PRO A 33 -27.41 -11.65 38.44
C PRO A 33 -26.82 -11.80 37.03
N PHE A 34 -25.88 -10.94 36.65
CA PHE A 34 -24.94 -11.29 35.60
C PHE A 34 -24.04 -12.33 36.24
N MET A 35 -24.52 -13.57 36.26
CA MET A 35 -23.68 -14.75 36.34
C MET A 35 -22.71 -14.67 35.17
N ILE A 36 -21.62 -13.93 35.34
CA ILE A 36 -20.35 -14.40 34.80
C ILE A 36 -20.09 -15.66 35.59
N LYS A 37 -20.59 -16.78 35.07
CA LYS A 37 -20.14 -18.11 35.44
C LYS A 37 -18.62 -18.00 35.44
N LYS A 38 -18.00 -17.97 36.63
CA LYS A 38 -16.54 -17.95 36.75
C LYS A 38 -16.07 -19.23 36.08
N ILE A 39 -15.70 -19.10 34.82
CA ILE A 39 -15.27 -20.20 34.00
C ILE A 39 -13.83 -20.45 34.43
N THR A 40 -13.69 -21.19 35.54
CA THR A 40 -12.39 -21.56 36.10
C THR A 40 -11.84 -22.66 35.21
N TRP A 41 -11.31 -22.26 34.05
CA TRP A 41 -10.60 -23.16 33.16
C TRP A 41 -9.39 -23.74 33.90
N PRO A 42 -9.04 -25.01 33.65
CA PRO A 42 -7.75 -25.55 34.10
C PRO A 42 -6.63 -24.64 33.61
N THR A 43 -5.63 -24.37 34.46
CA THR A 43 -4.54 -23.40 34.22
C THR A 43 -3.87 -23.56 32.86
N ARG A 44 -3.79 -24.80 32.35
CA ARG A 44 -3.27 -25.15 31.02
C ARG A 44 -4.05 -24.53 29.84
N TYR A 45 -5.38 -24.41 29.92
CA TYR A 45 -6.19 -23.79 28.87
C TYR A 45 -6.10 -22.26 28.93
N THR A 46 -5.94 -21.67 30.13
CA THR A 46 -5.64 -20.24 30.27
C THR A 46 -4.31 -19.88 29.61
N ILE A 47 -3.27 -20.70 29.80
CA ILE A 47 -1.96 -20.52 29.16
C ILE A 47 -2.08 -20.66 27.63
N ALA A 48 -2.82 -21.67 27.14
CA ALA A 48 -3.05 -21.85 25.71
C ALA A 48 -3.80 -20.66 25.09
N CYS A 49 -4.83 -20.12 25.74
CA CYS A 49 -5.56 -18.94 25.28
C CYS A 49 -4.67 -17.70 25.17
N VAL A 50 -3.79 -17.48 26.15
CA VAL A 50 -2.83 -16.35 26.11
C VAL A 50 -1.88 -16.53 24.92
N LEU A 51 -1.35 -17.73 24.69
CA LEU A 51 -0.43 -18.00 23.59
C LEU A 51 -1.08 -17.80 22.21
N VAL A 52 -2.33 -18.26 22.05
CA VAL A 52 -3.11 -18.04 20.82
C VAL A 52 -3.37 -16.55 20.61
N GLY A 53 -3.65 -15.79 21.68
CA GLY A 53 -3.80 -14.33 21.61
C GLY A 53 -2.54 -13.64 21.08
N ILE A 54 -1.37 -14.03 21.60
CA ILE A 54 -0.06 -13.53 21.13
C ILE A 54 0.14 -13.87 19.64
N MET A 55 -0.19 -15.09 19.22
CA MET A 55 -0.07 -15.52 17.82
C MET A 55 -0.97 -14.70 16.88
N VAL A 56 -2.22 -14.46 17.27
CA VAL A 56 -3.16 -13.63 16.47
C VAL A 56 -2.65 -12.19 16.36
N ILE A 57 -2.09 -11.64 17.44
CA ILE A 57 -1.51 -10.29 17.43
C ILE A 57 -0.31 -10.22 16.48
N LEU A 58 0.60 -11.21 16.50
CA LEU A 58 1.74 -11.28 15.59
C LEU A 58 1.29 -11.33 14.12
N ILE A 59 0.32 -12.20 13.81
CA ILE A 59 -0.24 -12.30 12.45
C ILE A 59 -0.86 -10.97 12.02
N LEU A 60 -1.61 -10.31 12.90
CA LEU A 60 -2.19 -8.99 12.61
C LEU A 60 -1.11 -7.95 12.36
N VAL A 61 -0.07 -7.87 13.19
CA VAL A 61 1.04 -6.93 13.01
C VAL A 61 1.71 -7.14 11.65
N ASN A 62 2.05 -8.36 11.28
CA ASN A 62 2.63 -8.70 9.98
C ASN A 62 1.71 -8.31 8.81
N VAL A 63 0.41 -8.59 8.91
CA VAL A 63 -0.57 -8.21 7.88
C VAL A 63 -0.70 -6.69 7.79
N PHE A 64 -0.78 -5.98 8.91
CA PHE A 64 -0.82 -4.52 8.93
C PHE A 64 0.46 -3.89 8.38
N GLU A 65 1.63 -4.46 8.66
CA GLU A 65 2.91 -4.01 8.10
C GLU A 65 2.94 -4.17 6.58
N LYS A 66 2.44 -5.31 6.07
CA LYS A 66 2.28 -5.55 4.63
C LYS A 66 1.27 -4.62 3.96
N LEU A 67 0.14 -4.35 4.61
CA LEU A 67 -0.91 -3.45 4.09
C LEU A 67 -0.52 -1.96 4.21
N SER A 68 0.29 -1.60 5.20
CA SER A 68 0.78 -0.23 5.42
C SER A 68 1.94 0.14 4.48
N ASN A 69 2.49 -0.81 3.73
CA ASN A 69 3.55 -0.59 2.74
C ASN A 69 3.02 0.10 1.46
N SER A 70 2.50 1.31 1.63
CA SER A 70 2.13 2.29 0.59
C SER A 70 3.28 2.68 -0.36
N LYS A 71 4.50 2.16 -0.14
CA LYS A 71 5.66 2.35 -1.01
C LYS A 71 5.55 1.54 -2.30
N LEU A 72 4.88 0.38 -2.27
CA LEU A 72 4.69 -0.45 -3.48
C LEU A 72 3.69 0.20 -4.44
N ASP A 73 2.53 0.62 -3.94
CA ASP A 73 1.51 1.29 -4.74
C ASP A 73 2.01 2.62 -5.33
N ARG A 74 2.73 3.42 -4.53
CA ARG A 74 3.36 4.66 -5.01
C ARG A 74 4.42 4.41 -6.07
N SER A 75 5.23 3.36 -5.93
CA SER A 75 6.26 3.03 -6.94
C SER A 75 5.63 2.59 -8.27
N ILE A 76 4.55 1.81 -8.22
CA ILE A 76 3.81 1.42 -9.44
C ILE A 76 3.18 2.65 -10.08
N GLN A 77 2.58 3.55 -9.29
CA GLN A 77 1.99 4.79 -9.78
C GLN A 77 3.04 5.74 -10.39
N SER A 78 4.21 5.89 -9.75
CA SER A 78 5.30 6.71 -10.29
C SER A 78 5.91 6.09 -11.54
N ILE A 79 6.10 4.77 -11.61
CA ILE A 79 6.57 4.12 -12.85
C ILE A 79 5.57 4.34 -13.99
N TYR A 80 4.27 4.23 -13.70
CA TYR A 80 3.22 4.48 -14.69
C TYR A 80 3.24 5.94 -15.19
N ALA A 81 3.18 6.91 -14.27
CA ALA A 81 3.09 8.32 -14.62
C ALA A 81 4.40 8.91 -15.16
N ASP A 82 5.54 8.53 -14.56
CA ASP A 82 6.84 9.15 -14.85
C ASP A 82 7.62 8.42 -15.95
N ARG A 83 7.28 7.16 -16.29
CA ARG A 83 8.04 6.38 -17.29
C ARG A 83 7.19 5.73 -18.37
N LEU A 84 6.00 5.21 -18.06
CA LEU A 84 5.16 4.58 -19.10
C LEU A 84 4.45 5.61 -19.99
N LEU A 85 3.89 6.67 -19.39
CA LEU A 85 3.23 7.73 -20.16
C LEU A 85 4.22 8.46 -21.10
N PRO A 86 5.39 8.96 -20.63
CA PRO A 86 6.37 9.62 -21.50
C PRO A 86 6.86 8.71 -22.64
N ALA A 87 7.13 7.44 -22.37
CA ALA A 87 7.55 6.48 -23.39
C ALA A 87 6.45 6.27 -24.46
N THR A 88 5.19 6.22 -24.03
CA THR A 88 4.03 6.12 -24.93
C THR A 88 3.91 7.36 -25.81
N TYR A 89 4.09 8.57 -25.25
CA TYR A 89 4.06 9.82 -26.01
C TYR A 89 5.19 9.90 -27.05
N LEU A 90 6.42 9.56 -26.68
CA LEU A 90 7.55 9.52 -27.62
C LEU A 90 7.28 8.55 -28.79
N HIS A 91 6.71 7.38 -28.48
CA HIS A 91 6.31 6.42 -29.50
C HIS A 91 5.22 6.97 -30.42
N GLN A 92 4.19 7.62 -29.87
CA GLN A 92 3.12 8.24 -30.67
C GLN A 92 3.63 9.37 -31.56
N ILE A 93 4.57 10.20 -31.07
CA ILE A 93 5.22 11.23 -31.88
C ILE A 93 5.97 10.57 -33.05
N SER A 94 6.79 9.57 -32.78
CA SER A 94 7.55 8.83 -33.81
C SER A 94 6.62 8.24 -34.88
N HIS A 95 5.54 7.59 -34.46
CA HIS A 95 4.56 7.01 -35.38
C HIS A 95 3.87 8.08 -36.25
N ASN A 96 3.44 9.20 -35.66
CA ASN A 96 2.81 10.29 -36.43
C ASN A 96 3.79 10.96 -37.40
N LEU A 97 5.08 11.09 -37.05
CA LEU A 97 6.10 11.61 -37.95
C LEU A 97 6.31 10.67 -39.15
N TYR A 98 6.36 9.36 -38.91
CA TYR A 98 6.50 8.34 -39.95
C TYR A 98 5.30 8.31 -40.91
N GLU A 99 4.08 8.30 -40.39
CA GLU A 99 2.86 8.39 -41.20
C GLU A 99 2.84 9.67 -42.04
N GLN A 100 3.28 10.79 -41.46
CA GLN A 100 3.37 12.07 -42.16
C GLN A 100 4.40 12.02 -43.32
N GLU A 101 5.53 11.32 -43.16
CA GLU A 101 6.53 11.10 -44.22
C GLU A 101 5.96 10.24 -45.37
N ILE A 102 5.30 9.13 -45.05
CA ILE A 102 4.65 8.26 -46.05
C ILE A 102 3.59 9.04 -46.82
N LEU A 103 2.74 9.79 -46.10
CA LEU A 103 1.71 10.59 -46.74
C LEU A 103 2.34 11.65 -47.64
N ALA A 104 3.35 12.38 -47.17
CA ALA A 104 4.02 13.41 -47.96
C ALA A 104 4.66 12.87 -49.25
N THR A 105 5.12 11.61 -49.27
CA THR A 105 5.71 10.96 -50.44
C THR A 105 4.67 10.31 -51.36
N THR A 106 3.55 9.84 -50.82
CA THR A 106 2.56 9.04 -51.58
C THR A 106 1.36 9.88 -52.06
N SER A 107 0.97 10.91 -51.32
CA SER A 107 -0.21 11.74 -51.64
C SER A 107 -0.08 13.12 -51.01
N SER A 108 -0.15 14.21 -51.79
CA SER A 108 -0.16 15.58 -51.27
C SER A 108 -1.50 15.97 -50.62
N ASN A 109 -2.12 15.09 -49.85
CA ASN A 109 -3.31 15.38 -49.06
C ASN A 109 -2.93 16.26 -47.87
N THR A 110 -2.98 17.58 -48.10
CA THR A 110 -2.62 18.62 -47.15
C THR A 110 -3.46 18.59 -45.87
N GLU A 111 -4.71 18.17 -45.93
CA GLU A 111 -5.59 18.04 -44.76
C GLU A 111 -5.11 16.96 -43.79
N LYS A 112 -4.76 15.77 -44.32
CA LYS A 112 -4.22 14.67 -43.49
C LYS A 112 -2.87 15.02 -42.88
N LEU A 113 -2.01 15.71 -43.64
CA LEU A 113 -0.71 16.18 -43.13
C LEU A 113 -0.88 17.18 -41.98
N GLN A 114 -1.85 18.10 -42.10
CA GLN A 114 -2.16 19.03 -41.01
C GLN A 114 -2.74 18.30 -39.79
N GLN A 115 -3.58 17.28 -39.98
CA GLN A 115 -4.10 16.47 -38.88
C GLN A 115 -2.99 15.76 -38.09
N HIS A 116 -1.97 15.20 -38.76
CA HIS A 116 -0.82 14.59 -38.06
C HIS A 116 0.00 15.63 -37.30
N ARG A 117 0.21 16.82 -37.87
CA ARG A 117 0.88 17.93 -37.19
C ARG A 117 0.13 18.35 -35.92
N ASP A 118 -1.19 18.52 -36.00
CA ASP A 118 -2.00 18.92 -34.84
C ASP A 118 -1.98 17.86 -33.74
N ARG A 119 -1.98 16.57 -34.12
CA ARG A 119 -1.80 15.45 -33.18
C ARG A 119 -0.44 15.49 -32.50
N ILE A 120 0.64 15.69 -33.25
CA ILE A 120 1.99 15.83 -32.68
C ILE A 120 2.02 16.98 -31.66
N GLN A 121 1.41 18.13 -31.98
CA GLN A 121 1.34 19.27 -31.06
C GLN A 121 0.50 18.98 -29.80
N ALA A 122 -0.55 18.18 -29.90
CA ALA A 122 -1.29 17.71 -28.73
C ALA A 122 -0.42 16.81 -27.84
N ILE A 123 0.26 15.82 -28.43
CA ILE A 123 1.12 14.90 -27.69
C ILE A 123 2.31 15.64 -27.04
N ILE A 124 2.87 16.65 -27.71
CA ILE A 124 3.92 17.53 -27.15
C ILE A 124 3.43 18.19 -25.87
N ARG A 125 2.20 18.73 -25.86
CA ARG A 125 1.64 19.38 -24.67
C ARG A 125 1.46 18.38 -23.53
N ASP A 126 0.96 17.18 -23.82
CA ASP A 126 0.78 16.13 -22.82
C ASP A 126 2.13 15.67 -22.25
N TYR A 127 3.14 15.49 -23.10
CA TYR A 127 4.50 15.14 -22.70
C TYR A 127 5.14 16.17 -21.76
N GLU A 128 4.93 17.46 -22.01
CA GLU A 128 5.46 18.54 -21.16
C GLU A 128 4.82 18.62 -19.77
N THR A 129 3.68 17.94 -19.54
CA THR A 129 3.09 17.82 -18.20
C THR A 129 3.73 16.73 -17.36
N THR A 130 4.54 15.87 -17.98
CA THR A 130 5.21 14.77 -17.30
C THR A 130 6.49 15.24 -16.61
N TYR A 131 7.07 14.39 -15.77
CA TYR A 131 8.35 14.68 -15.14
C TYR A 131 9.50 14.40 -16.13
N LEU A 132 10.27 15.43 -16.47
CA LEU A 132 11.50 15.32 -17.27
C LEU A 132 12.73 15.51 -16.38
N THR A 133 13.73 14.65 -16.55
CA THR A 133 15.05 14.88 -15.96
C THR A 133 15.79 16.03 -16.67
N ALA A 134 16.86 16.53 -16.06
CA ALA A 134 17.68 17.59 -16.65
C ALA A 134 18.27 17.17 -18.02
N GLU A 135 18.64 15.90 -18.18
CA GLU A 135 19.15 15.37 -19.45
C GLU A 135 18.02 15.26 -20.49
N GLU A 136 16.86 14.72 -20.09
CA GLU A 136 15.69 14.61 -20.97
C GLU A 136 15.21 15.97 -21.47
N GLN A 137 15.19 16.98 -20.59
CA GLN A 137 14.83 18.35 -20.94
C GLN A 137 15.75 18.91 -22.04
N ARG A 138 17.05 18.61 -22.00
CA ARG A 138 18.02 19.07 -23.01
C ARG A 138 17.70 18.46 -24.38
N TYR A 139 17.52 17.14 -24.44
CA TYR A 139 17.16 16.45 -25.68
C TYR A 139 15.77 16.84 -26.17
N TRP A 140 14.83 17.13 -25.26
CA TRP A 140 13.49 17.60 -25.61
C TRP A 140 13.50 18.98 -26.27
N LEU A 141 14.31 19.91 -25.75
CA LEU A 141 14.49 21.22 -26.38
C LEU A 141 15.12 21.10 -27.77
N GLN A 142 16.13 20.21 -27.93
CA GLN A 142 16.72 19.91 -29.22
C GLN A 142 15.68 19.34 -30.19
N PHE A 143 14.87 18.38 -29.75
CA PHE A 143 13.79 17.80 -30.54
C PHE A 143 12.80 18.88 -31.03
N LYS A 144 12.36 19.79 -30.15
CA LYS A 144 11.44 20.87 -30.55
C LYS A 144 12.06 21.83 -31.58
N SER A 145 13.35 22.12 -31.47
CA SER A 145 14.05 22.92 -32.48
C SER A 145 14.05 22.21 -33.83
N GLN A 146 14.50 20.95 -33.86
CA GLN A 146 14.55 20.13 -35.08
C GLN A 146 13.16 19.93 -35.70
N LEU A 147 12.10 19.85 -34.88
CA LEU A 147 10.73 19.73 -35.37
C LEU A 147 10.28 21.00 -36.10
N ASN A 148 10.66 22.16 -35.58
CA ASN A 148 10.40 23.43 -36.25
C ASN A 148 11.19 23.55 -37.56
N ASP A 149 12.46 23.14 -37.55
CA ASP A 149 13.32 23.13 -38.73
C ASP A 149 12.77 22.19 -39.81
N PHE A 150 12.30 21.00 -39.44
CA PHE A 150 11.61 20.06 -40.31
C PHE A 150 10.35 20.65 -40.96
N TYR A 151 9.56 21.43 -40.22
CA TYR A 151 8.37 22.08 -40.79
C TYR A 151 8.69 23.24 -41.73
N ARG A 152 9.86 23.87 -41.58
CA ARG A 152 10.33 24.97 -42.42
C ARG A 152 11.19 24.52 -43.61
N ALA A 153 11.73 23.30 -43.55
CA ALA A 153 12.61 22.76 -44.57
C ALA A 153 11.86 22.45 -45.89
N ASP A 154 12.57 22.65 -47.00
CA ASP A 154 12.13 22.21 -48.32
C ASP A 154 12.20 20.68 -48.45
N ALA A 155 11.63 20.12 -49.53
CA ALA A 155 11.53 18.68 -49.73
C ALA A 155 12.86 17.91 -49.57
N GLN A 156 13.98 18.50 -50.02
CA GLN A 156 15.32 17.91 -49.86
C GLN A 156 15.86 18.02 -48.43
N GLY A 157 15.59 19.13 -47.73
CA GLY A 157 16.02 19.33 -46.34
C GLY A 157 15.21 18.49 -45.35
N LYS A 158 13.94 18.20 -45.65
CA LYS A 158 13.05 17.42 -44.79
C LYS A 158 13.58 16.03 -44.47
N GLN A 159 14.23 15.34 -45.41
CA GLN A 159 14.76 13.99 -45.15
C GLN A 159 15.91 14.03 -44.13
N GLN A 160 16.76 15.04 -44.23
CA GLN A 160 17.89 15.23 -43.32
C GLN A 160 17.38 15.59 -41.92
N GLU A 161 16.44 16.54 -41.82
CA GLU A 161 15.84 16.92 -40.53
C GLU A 161 15.04 15.77 -39.90
N LEU A 162 14.36 14.95 -40.70
CA LEU A 162 13.62 13.80 -40.21
C LEU A 162 14.56 12.73 -39.62
N THR A 163 15.70 12.49 -40.26
CA THR A 163 16.72 11.58 -39.73
C THR A 163 17.26 12.10 -38.39
N ALA A 164 17.51 13.41 -38.29
CA ALA A 164 17.94 14.04 -37.05
C ALA A 164 16.88 13.94 -35.94
N LEU A 165 15.61 14.19 -36.26
CA LEU A 165 14.46 14.02 -35.35
C LEU A 165 14.36 12.58 -34.83
N GLN A 166 14.46 11.59 -35.71
CA GLN A 166 14.40 10.18 -35.34
C GLN A 166 15.55 9.80 -34.40
N SER A 167 16.76 10.29 -34.66
CA SER A 167 17.91 10.08 -33.77
C SER A 167 17.66 10.67 -32.38
N THR A 168 17.19 11.92 -32.30
CA THR A 168 16.92 12.58 -31.01
C THR A 168 15.79 11.88 -30.23
N LEU A 169 14.75 11.38 -30.92
CA LEU A 169 13.69 10.59 -30.29
C LEU A 169 14.21 9.23 -29.77
N GLN A 170 15.14 8.59 -30.48
CA GLN A 170 15.78 7.37 -30.01
C GLN A 170 16.62 7.62 -28.75
N ASP A 171 17.35 8.73 -28.70
CA ASP A 171 18.12 9.13 -27.52
C ASP A 171 17.20 9.40 -26.32
N LEU A 172 16.10 10.13 -26.51
CA LEU A 172 15.07 10.35 -25.49
C LEU A 172 14.47 9.04 -24.98
N SER A 173 14.14 8.11 -25.88
CA SER A 173 13.62 6.78 -25.53
C SER A 173 14.64 5.98 -24.71
N ARG A 174 15.93 6.05 -25.07
CA ARG A 174 17.00 5.39 -24.33
C ARG A 174 17.19 5.94 -22.93
N LEU A 175 17.10 7.26 -22.75
CA LEU A 175 17.12 7.91 -21.43
C LEU A 175 15.95 7.43 -20.56
N GLN A 176 14.74 7.38 -21.10
CA GLN A 176 13.55 6.88 -20.41
C GLN A 176 13.70 5.42 -19.95
N ILE A 177 14.34 4.57 -20.77
CA ILE A 177 14.65 3.17 -20.39
C ILE A 177 15.67 3.13 -19.25
N GLY A 178 16.74 3.93 -19.31
CA GLY A 178 17.77 3.99 -18.26
C GLY A 178 17.19 4.41 -16.92
N GLU A 179 16.36 5.45 -16.93
CA GLU A 179 15.66 5.92 -15.74
C GLU A 179 14.61 4.91 -15.24
N GLY A 180 13.88 4.25 -16.14
CA GLY A 180 12.97 3.15 -15.78
C GLY A 180 13.69 1.98 -15.11
N GLN A 181 14.92 1.66 -15.53
CA GLN A 181 15.76 0.65 -14.89
C GLN A 181 16.24 1.09 -13.50
N ASN A 182 16.58 2.37 -13.32
CA ASN A 182 16.91 2.92 -12.00
C ASN A 182 15.72 2.82 -11.04
N LEU A 183 14.52 3.24 -11.46
CA LEU A 183 13.30 3.10 -10.65
C LEU A 183 12.99 1.64 -10.31
N LYS A 184 13.19 0.72 -11.26
CA LYS A 184 13.02 -0.72 -11.02
C LYS A 184 14.01 -1.25 -9.99
N THR A 185 15.28 -0.87 -10.08
CA THR A 185 16.34 -1.30 -9.14
C THR A 185 16.12 -0.72 -7.74
N HIS A 186 15.67 0.52 -7.64
CA HIS A 186 15.23 1.10 -6.37
C HIS A 186 14.00 0.39 -5.80
N SER A 187 13.07 -0.05 -6.64
CA SER A 187 11.90 -0.81 -6.21
C SER A 187 12.25 -2.23 -5.73
N THR A 188 13.14 -2.94 -6.42
CA THR A 188 13.56 -4.29 -6.02
C THR A 188 14.40 -4.29 -4.75
N SER A 189 15.21 -3.25 -4.50
CA SER A 189 15.94 -3.11 -3.24
C SER A 189 15.00 -2.82 -2.05
N LEU A 190 13.93 -2.06 -2.26
CA LEU A 190 12.88 -1.87 -1.24
C LEU A 190 12.08 -3.15 -0.96
N ILE A 191 11.84 -3.99 -1.97
CA ILE A 191 11.12 -5.27 -1.81
C ILE A 191 12.04 -6.36 -1.23
N GLY A 192 13.31 -6.39 -1.62
CA GLY A 192 14.27 -7.42 -1.23
C GLY A 192 14.82 -7.29 0.19
N SER A 193 14.72 -6.11 0.81
CA SER A 193 15.29 -5.82 2.13
C SER A 193 14.45 -6.29 3.33
N ASN A 194 13.21 -6.74 3.15
CA ASN A 194 12.32 -7.11 4.27
C ASN A 194 12.21 -8.63 4.53
N ASN A 195 13.01 -9.46 3.85
CA ASN A 195 12.85 -10.92 3.93
C ASN A 195 13.23 -11.51 5.29
N LEU A 196 14.26 -10.99 5.97
CA LEU A 196 14.72 -11.61 7.24
C LEU A 196 13.74 -11.39 8.40
N SER A 197 13.19 -10.18 8.60
CA SER A 197 12.21 -9.93 9.67
C SER A 197 10.92 -10.73 9.45
N ILE A 198 10.40 -10.78 8.22
CA ILE A 198 9.17 -11.51 7.90
C ILE A 198 9.37 -13.02 8.04
N GLN A 199 10.53 -13.55 7.61
CA GLN A 199 10.86 -14.96 7.76
C GLN A 199 11.03 -15.36 9.23
N LEU A 200 11.65 -14.51 10.05
CA LEU A 200 11.83 -14.74 11.49
C LEU A 200 10.48 -14.71 12.24
N GLU A 201 9.62 -13.73 11.93
CA GLU A 201 8.30 -13.62 12.55
C GLU A 201 7.40 -14.81 12.19
N LEU A 202 7.42 -15.24 10.93
CA LEU A 202 6.70 -16.44 10.49
C LEU A 202 7.23 -17.72 11.15
N ALA A 203 8.55 -17.87 11.25
CA ALA A 203 9.17 -19.00 11.94
C ALA A 203 8.79 -19.06 13.42
N LEU A 204 8.80 -17.90 14.11
CA LEU A 204 8.38 -17.79 15.50
C LEU A 204 6.90 -18.16 15.68
N ALA A 205 6.03 -17.69 14.78
CA ALA A 205 4.61 -18.01 14.82
C ALA A 205 4.34 -19.53 14.65
N ILE A 206 5.06 -20.21 13.76
CA ILE A 206 4.97 -21.67 13.58
C ILE A 206 5.39 -22.40 14.86
N ILE A 207 6.52 -22.00 15.46
CA ILE A 207 7.00 -22.61 16.71
C ILE A 207 5.97 -22.45 17.84
N LEU A 208 5.40 -21.25 18.00
CA LEU A 208 4.36 -20.99 18.99
C LEU A 208 3.10 -21.83 18.73
N GLY A 209 2.68 -21.96 17.48
CA GLY A 209 1.56 -22.81 17.09
C GLY A 209 1.76 -24.28 17.47
N ILE A 210 2.95 -24.82 17.25
CA ILE A 210 3.31 -26.20 17.64
C ILE A 210 3.24 -26.36 19.17
N VAL A 211 3.73 -25.39 19.94
CA VAL A 211 3.68 -25.41 21.41
C VAL A 211 2.23 -25.44 21.92
N VAL A 212 1.32 -24.68 21.31
CA VAL A 212 -0.11 -24.72 21.66
C VAL A 212 -0.68 -26.12 21.44
N ILE A 213 -0.41 -26.73 20.28
CA ILE A 213 -0.92 -28.07 19.95
C ILE A 213 -0.44 -29.11 20.96
N ILE A 214 0.86 -29.09 21.31
CA ILE A 214 1.44 -30.02 22.31
C ILE A 214 0.80 -29.82 23.69
N LEU A 215 0.54 -28.57 24.10
CA LEU A 215 -0.11 -28.27 25.38
C LEU A 215 -1.56 -28.77 25.43
N LEU A 216 -2.29 -28.71 24.32
CA LEU A 216 -3.68 -29.18 24.23
C LEU A 216 -3.79 -30.71 24.18
N LEU A 217 -2.81 -31.40 23.58
CA LEU A 217 -2.82 -32.86 23.44
C LEU A 217 -2.39 -33.63 24.70
N LYS A 218 -1.88 -32.96 25.74
CA LYS A 218 -1.37 -33.62 26.96
C LYS A 218 -2.52 -34.27 27.76
N PRO A 219 -2.55 -35.62 27.90
CA PRO A 219 -3.63 -36.31 28.60
C PRO A 219 -3.63 -36.02 30.11
N ASN A 220 -4.83 -35.94 30.68
CA ASN A 220 -5.05 -35.61 32.08
C ASN A 220 -4.66 -36.82 32.97
N LYS A 221 -3.51 -36.76 33.66
CA LYS A 221 -2.93 -37.89 34.42
C LYS A 221 -3.66 -38.25 35.75
N HIS A 222 -4.92 -37.90 35.94
CA HIS A 222 -5.59 -38.14 37.22
C HIS A 222 -6.91 -38.90 37.10
N ILE A 223 -6.88 -40.13 36.58
CA ILE A 223 -7.84 -41.19 36.93
C ILE A 223 -7.16 -42.53 36.59
N LEU A 224 -6.55 -43.23 37.55
CA LEU A 224 -6.40 -44.70 37.62
C LEU A 224 -5.68 -45.08 38.94
N ASN A 225 -6.16 -44.60 40.10
CA ASN A 225 -5.92 -45.30 41.36
C ASN A 225 -7.11 -46.23 41.57
N PHE A 226 -7.07 -47.41 40.92
CA PHE A 226 -8.03 -48.46 41.21
C PHE A 226 -7.62 -49.09 42.54
N THR A 227 -8.27 -48.68 43.64
CA THR A 227 -8.16 -49.39 44.91
C THR A 227 -8.73 -50.79 44.73
N ALA A 228 -7.89 -51.82 44.83
CA ALA A 228 -8.34 -53.20 44.85
C ALA A 228 -9.23 -53.42 46.08
N PRO A 229 -10.41 -54.05 45.97
CA PRO A 229 -11.21 -54.37 47.14
C PRO A 229 -10.51 -55.46 47.96
N THR A 230 -10.29 -55.17 49.24
CA THR A 230 -9.96 -56.17 50.26
C THR A 230 -11.13 -57.14 50.38
N VAL A 231 -10.94 -58.38 49.92
CA VAL A 231 -11.82 -59.50 50.26
C VAL A 231 -11.56 -59.91 51.71
N LEU A 232 -12.54 -59.62 52.57
CA LEU A 232 -12.69 -60.25 53.88
C LEU A 232 -13.80 -61.30 53.75
N ASN A 233 -13.43 -62.57 53.63
CA ASN A 233 -13.88 -63.70 54.45
C ASN A 233 -13.13 -64.98 54.02
#